data_AF-A0A1M6MYB7-F1
#
_entry.id   AF-A0A1M6MYB7-F1
#
_cell.length_a   1.000
_cell.length_b   1.000
_cell.length_c   1.000
_cell.angle_alpha   90.00
_cell.angle_beta   90.00
_cell.angle_gamma   90.00
#
_symmetry.space_group_name_H-M   'P 1'
#
loop_
_entity.id
_entity.type
_entity.pdbx_description
1 polymer ?
#
loop_
_entity_poly.entity_id
_entity_poly.type
_entity_poly.pdbx_seq_one_letter_code
_entity_poly.pdbx_strand_id
1 'polypeptide(L)' 'MELEIIWTQFAEDELYKIFKHYLEKTGNRTAKKLADGIYDEPFKLISHSEIGQIE' A
#
# COMPACT_ATOMS: atom_id res chain seq x y z
N MET A 1 8.15 -2.25 -22.51
CA MET A 1 7.47 -1.11 -21.86
C MET A 1 7.67 -1.30 -20.38
N GLU A 2 8.27 -0.31 -19.71
CA GLU A 2 8.42 -0.35 -18.26
C GLU A 2 7.11 0.14 -17.65
N LEU A 3 6.54 -0.64 -16.73
CA LEU A 3 5.32 -0.26 -16.00
C LEU A 3 5.73 0.55 -14.78
N GLU A 4 5.00 1.63 -14.51
CA GLU A 4 5.20 2.50 -13.35
C GLU A 4 4.00 2.39 -12.40
N ILE A 5 4.28 2.36 -11.10
CA ILE A 5 3.24 2.39 -10.06
C ILE A 5 2.91 3.84 -9.72
N ILE A 6 1.65 4.22 -9.89
CA ILE A 6 1.15 5.55 -9.57
C ILE A 6 0.09 5.43 -8.47
N TRP A 7 0.22 6.23 -7.42
CA TRP A 7 -0.77 6.36 -6.37
C TRP A 7 -1.64 7.60 -6.63
N THR A 8 -2.95 7.45 -6.48
CA THR A 8 -3.84 8.61 -6.46
C THR A 8 -3.81 9.25 -5.08
N GLN A 9 -4.13 10.54 -4.99
CA GLN A 9 -4.27 11.21 -3.68
C GLN A 9 -5.22 10.45 -2.74
N PHE A 10 -6.32 9.91 -3.28
CA PHE A 10 -7.24 9.09 -2.50
C PHE A 10 -6.56 7.86 -1.90
N ALA A 11 -5.75 7.13 -2.67
CA ALA A 11 -5.04 5.96 -2.18
C ALA A 11 -3.98 6.31 -1.12
N GLU A 12 -3.27 7.43 -1.29
CA GLU A 12 -2.33 7.95 -0.29
C GLU A 12 -3.04 8.34 1.01
N ASP A 13 -4.19 9.02 0.92
CA ASP A 13 -5.00 9.42 2.07
C ASP A 13 -5.52 8.21 2.85
N GLU A 14 -5.97 7.16 2.14
CA GLU A 14 -6.40 5.91 2.77
C GLU A 14 -5.23 5.19 3.46
N LEU A 15 -4.06 5.11 2.83
CA LEU A 15 -2.86 4.53 3.45
C LEU A 15 -2.46 5.29 4.72
N TYR A 16 -2.55 6.64 4.69
CA TYR A 16 -2.29 7.46 5.86
C TYR A 16 -3.31 7.22 6.99
N LYS A 17 -4.61 7.09 6.67
CA LYS A 17 -5.65 6.74 7.65
C LYS A 17 -5.39 5.37 8.29
N ILE A 18 -4.98 4.37 7.51
CA ILE A 18 -4.59 3.04 8.01
C ILE A 18 -3.41 3.18 8.97
N PHE A 19 -2.34 3.87 8.58
CA PHE A 19 -1.19 4.10 9.45
C PHE A 19 -1.61 4.78 10.77
N LYS A 20 -2.39 5.85 10.71
CA LYS A 20 -2.87 6.59 11.89
C LYS A 20 -3.69 5.71 12.84
N HIS A 21 -4.59 4.90 12.29
CA HIS A 21 -5.41 3.97 13.07
C HIS A 21 -4.55 2.99 13.89
N TYR A 22 -3.55 2.38 13.24
CA TYR A 22 -2.69 1.42 13.91
C TYR A 22 -1.64 2.09 14.79
N LEU A 23 -1.21 3.31 14.48
CA LEU A 23 -0.31 4.09 15.32
C LEU A 23 -0.92 4.30 16.71
N GLU A 24 -2.20 4.68 16.74
CA GLU A 24 -2.94 4.93 17.97
C GLU A 24 -3.23 3.64 18.76
N LYS A 25 -3.51 2.53 18.07
CA LYS A 25 -3.90 1.26 18.72
C LYS A 25 -2.74 0.36 19.13
N THR A 26 -1.67 0.33 18.34
CA THR A 26 -0.62 -0.71 18.41
C THR A 26 0.79 -0.15 18.48
N GLY A 27 0.93 1.17 18.30
CA GLY A 27 2.21 1.86 18.30
C GLY A 27 2.91 1.87 16.94
N ASN A 28 3.97 2.68 16.86
CA ASN A 28 4.63 3.03 15.61
C ASN A 28 5.19 1.83 14.84
N ARG A 29 5.81 0.86 15.53
CA ARG A 29 6.45 -0.29 14.87
C ARG A 29 5.46 -1.09 14.04
N THR A 30 4.31 -1.40 14.62
CA THR A 30 3.26 -2.21 13.96
C THR A 30 2.57 -1.40 12.86
N ALA A 31 2.25 -0.14 13.14
CA ALA A 31 1.64 0.77 12.17
C ALA A 31 2.50 0.94 10.91
N LYS A 32 3.80 1.18 11.10
CA LYS A 32 4.75 1.32 10.00
C LYS A 32 4.85 0.02 9.20
N LYS A 33 5.01 -1.12 9.87
CA LYS A 33 5.10 -2.43 9.20
C LYS A 33 3.88 -2.72 8.32
N LEU A 34 2.68 -2.37 8.77
CA LEU A 34 1.45 -2.52 7.99
C LEU A 34 1.41 -1.58 6.79
N ALA A 35 1.71 -0.30 6.99
CA ALA A 35 1.70 0.69 5.91
C ALA A 35 2.75 0.37 4.84
N ASP A 36 3.98 0.01 5.24
CA ASP A 36 5.04 -0.42 4.33
C ASP A 36 4.59 -1.65 3.53
N GLY A 37 3.98 -2.65 4.19
CA GLY A 37 3.51 -3.85 3.50
C GLY A 37 2.45 -3.58 2.43
N ILE A 38 1.57 -2.60 2.65
CA ILE A 38 0.57 -2.17 1.66
C ILE A 38 1.24 -1.36 0.53
N TYR A 39 2.19 -0.49 0.88
CA TYR A 39 2.94 0.30 -0.10
C TYR A 39 3.80 -0.58 -1.03
N ASP A 40 4.39 -1.65 -0.49
CA ASP A 40 5.31 -2.53 -1.21
C ASP A 40 4.60 -3.52 -2.15
N GLU A 41 3.35 -3.91 -1.83
CA GLU A 41 2.64 -4.96 -2.56
C GLU A 41 2.43 -4.67 -4.06
N PRO A 42 2.02 -3.44 -4.48
CA PRO A 42 1.82 -3.10 -5.88
C PRO A 42 3.08 -3.19 -6.74
N PHE A 43 4.30 -3.13 -6.19
CA PHE A 43 5.51 -3.27 -6.99
C PHE A 43 5.62 -4.65 -7.67
N LYS A 44 4.90 -5.67 -7.17
CA LYS A 44 4.77 -6.96 -7.86
C LYS A 44 4.13 -6.83 -9.24
N LEU A 45 3.26 -5.82 -9.44
CA LEU A 45 2.58 -5.54 -10.71
C LEU A 45 3.53 -5.11 -11.83
N ILE A 46 4.73 -4.60 -11.50
CA ILE A 46 5.73 -4.24 -12.52
C ILE A 46 6.13 -5.47 -13.35
N SER A 47 6.21 -6.64 -12.71
CA SER A 47 6.55 -7.91 -13.37
C SER A 47 5.34 -8.80 -13.64
N HIS A 48 4.26 -8.65 -12.88
CA HIS A 48 3.07 -9.49 -12.93
C HIS A 48 1.80 -8.63 -12.91
N SER A 49 1.57 -7.82 -13.95
CA SER A 49 0.49 -6.81 -13.98
C SER A 49 -0.92 -7.39 -13.88
N GLU A 50 -1.10 -8.68 -14.22
CA GLU A 50 -2.38 -9.39 -14.24
C GLU A 50 -2.54 -10.38 -13.06
N ILE A 51 -1.69 -10.27 -12.03
CA ILE A 51 -1.81 -11.07 -10.79
C ILE A 51 -3.13 -10.84 -10.05
N GLY A 52 -3.73 -9.65 -10.21
CA GLY A 52 -5.01 -9.32 -9.60
C GLY A 52 -6.15 -10.14 -10.21
N GLN A 53 -7.04 -10.65 -9.36
CA GLN A 53 -8.27 -11.29 -9.83
C GLN A 53 -9.17 -10.24 -10.50
N ILE A 54 -9.71 -10.58 -11.67
CA ILE A 54 -10.74 -9.78 -12.33
C ILE A 54 -12.07 -10.05 -11.60
N GLU A 55 -12.75 -8.99 -11.18
CA GLU A 55 -14.10 -9.03 -10.57
C GLU A 55 -15.19 -9.49 -11.55
#